data_AF-W4PLA7-F1
#
_entry.id   AF-W4PLA7-F1
#
_cell.length_a   1.000
_cell.length_b   1.000
_cell.length_c   1.000
_cell.angle_alpha   90.00
_cell.angle_beta   90.00
_cell.angle_gamma   90.00
#
_symmetry.space_group_name_H-M   'P 1'
#
loop_
_entity.id
_entity.type
_entity.pdbx_description
1 polymer ?
#
loop_
_entity_poly.entity_id
_entity_poly.type
_entity_poly.pdbx_seq_one_letter_code
_entity_poly.pdbx_strand_id
1 'polypeptide(L)'
;MDALATVRYPGTGKNLVEAEMVADNLRIDGMSVSFSLIFEKPTDPFMKSMLKAAETAIHTYVSPDVKVTIATESKQAARPEVGKLLPKVKNIIGISSGKGGVGKSTVSANLAVALAKLGHKVGLLDADIFGPSIPKMFQVEDARPYLERLEGRDLIIPVEKYGVKLLSIGFFVDPDQATLWREVWRAMP
;
A
#
# COMPACT_ATOMS: atom_id res chain seq x y z
N MET A 1 29.30 -9.81 -14.58
CA MET A 1 28.95 -9.91 -13.15
C MET A 1 29.80 -8.99 -12.30
N ASP A 2 31.13 -9.00 -12.46
CA ASP A 2 32.06 -8.19 -11.64
C ASP A 2 31.77 -6.68 -11.67
N ALA A 3 31.42 -6.12 -12.83
CA ALA A 3 30.99 -4.73 -12.94
C ALA A 3 29.80 -4.40 -12.00
N LEU A 4 28.79 -5.28 -11.94
CA LEU A 4 27.60 -5.09 -11.11
C LEU A 4 27.89 -5.28 -9.62
N ALA A 5 28.93 -6.04 -9.25
CA ALA A 5 29.38 -6.17 -7.87
C ALA A 5 29.99 -4.88 -7.29
N THR A 6 30.29 -3.88 -8.13
CA THR A 6 30.76 -2.56 -7.69
C THR A 6 29.62 -1.64 -7.22
N VAL A 7 28.38 -1.95 -7.59
CA VAL A 7 27.21 -1.13 -7.26
C VAL A 7 26.63 -1.57 -5.93
N ARG A 8 26.64 -0.65 -4.95
CA ARG A 8 26.08 -0.90 -3.62
C ARG A 8 24.62 -0.45 -3.53
N TYR A 9 23.77 -1.33 -3.01
CA TYR A 9 22.38 -1.02 -2.73
C TYR A 9 22.25 -0.30 -1.37
N PRO A 10 21.73 0.94 -1.31
CA PRO A 10 21.69 1.71 -0.08
C PRO A 10 20.87 1.10 1.05
N GLY A 11 19.84 0.29 0.74
CA GLY A 11 18.95 -0.28 1.75
C GLY A 11 19.55 -1.43 2.57
N THR A 12 20.56 -2.13 2.04
CA THR A 12 21.21 -3.27 2.73
C THR A 12 22.72 -3.08 2.90
N GLY A 13 23.33 -2.14 2.18
CA GLY A 13 24.77 -1.91 2.14
C GLY A 13 25.56 -2.95 1.32
N LYS A 14 24.91 -4.06 0.91
CA LYS A 14 25.49 -5.10 0.05
C LYS A 14 25.54 -4.64 -1.41
N ASN A 15 26.39 -5.29 -2.22
CA ASN A 15 26.36 -5.04 -3.66
C ASN A 15 25.21 -5.78 -4.36
N LEU A 16 24.90 -5.40 -5.61
CA LEU A 16 23.77 -5.97 -6.37
C LEU A 16 23.83 -7.50 -6.54
N VAL A 17 25.04 -8.08 -6.59
CA VAL A 17 25.23 -9.53 -6.73
C VAL A 17 25.04 -10.24 -5.39
N GLU A 18 25.68 -9.74 -4.33
CA GLU A 18 25.54 -10.25 -2.95
C GLU A 18 24.12 -10.12 -2.39
N ALA A 19 23.37 -9.13 -2.87
CA ALA A 19 21.98 -8.90 -2.50
C ALA A 19 21.01 -9.74 -3.36
N GLU A 20 21.52 -10.57 -4.29
CA GLU A 20 20.70 -11.37 -5.22
C GLU A 20 19.70 -10.52 -6.00
N MET A 21 20.10 -9.29 -6.34
CA MET A 21 19.26 -8.33 -7.05
C MET A 21 19.41 -8.44 -8.57
N VAL A 22 20.35 -9.23 -9.08
CA VAL A 22 20.48 -9.49 -10.52
C VAL A 22 19.75 -10.79 -10.83
N ALA A 23 18.76 -10.74 -11.71
CA ALA A 23 18.03 -11.93 -12.13
C ALA A 23 18.90 -12.85 -13.00
N ASP A 24 18.55 -14.14 -13.03
CA ASP A 24 19.24 -15.17 -13.82
C ASP A 24 18.98 -15.07 -15.34
N ASN A 25 18.44 -13.94 -15.82
CA ASN A 25 18.13 -13.68 -17.23
C ASN A 25 19.16 -12.80 -17.94
N LEU A 26 20.38 -12.69 -17.38
CA LEU A 26 21.46 -11.94 -17.99
C LEU A 26 21.86 -12.55 -19.35
N ARG A 27 21.77 -11.74 -20.40
CA ARG A 27 22.14 -12.08 -21.77
C ARG A 27 23.13 -11.08 -22.31
N ILE A 28 24.10 -11.59 -23.06
CA ILE A 28 25.12 -10.81 -23.75
C ILE A 28 25.05 -11.22 -25.22
N ASP A 29 24.83 -10.25 -26.10
CA ASP A 29 24.82 -10.43 -27.55
C ASP A 29 25.70 -9.34 -28.19
N GLY A 30 26.94 -9.71 -28.51
CA GLY A 30 27.95 -8.78 -29.00
C GLY A 30 28.15 -7.59 -28.06
N MET A 31 27.79 -6.39 -28.55
CA MET A 31 27.87 -5.13 -27.79
C MET A 31 26.58 -4.77 -27.07
N SER A 32 25.67 -5.72 -26.88
CA SER A 32 24.45 -5.51 -26.10
C SER A 32 24.40 -6.42 -24.87
N VAL A 33 24.03 -5.82 -23.73
CA VAL A 33 23.82 -6.54 -22.47
C VAL A 33 22.39 -6.27 -22.02
N SER A 34 21.63 -7.33 -21.74
CA SER A 34 20.28 -7.23 -21.19
C SER A 34 20.10 -8.09 -19.95
N PHE A 35 19.51 -7.55 -18.90
CA PHE A 35 19.23 -8.28 -17.66
C PHE A 35 18.13 -7.57 -16.87
N SER A 36 17.65 -8.22 -15.81
CA SER A 36 16.68 -7.61 -14.90
C SER A 36 17.25 -7.40 -13.51
N LEU A 37 16.85 -6.28 -12.88
CA LEU A 37 17.07 -6.05 -11.47
C LEU A 37 15.83 -6.39 -10.66
N ILE A 38 15.99 -7.23 -9.65
CA ILE A 38 14.97 -7.69 -8.73
C ILE A 38 14.94 -6.77 -7.52
N PHE A 39 13.77 -6.18 -7.27
CA PHE A 39 13.50 -5.37 -6.10
C PHE A 39 12.50 -6.07 -5.17
N GLU A 40 12.58 -5.78 -3.88
CA GLU A 40 11.61 -6.32 -2.91
C GLU A 40 10.20 -5.76 -3.18
N LYS A 41 10.10 -4.50 -3.58
CA LYS A 41 8.84 -3.79 -3.84
C LYS A 41 8.88 -3.08 -5.20
N PRO A 42 7.75 -3.01 -5.93
CA PRO A 42 7.67 -2.28 -7.20
C PRO A 42 7.99 -0.78 -7.08
N THR A 43 7.84 -0.20 -5.89
CA THR A 43 8.06 1.22 -5.60
C THR A 43 9.30 1.44 -4.74
N ASP A 44 10.38 0.69 -5.00
CA ASP A 44 11.65 0.87 -4.30
C ASP A 44 12.19 2.30 -4.51
N PRO A 45 12.52 3.05 -3.45
CA PRO A 45 12.97 4.44 -3.56
C PRO A 45 14.30 4.60 -4.31
N PHE A 46 15.12 3.54 -4.37
CA PHE A 46 16.42 3.53 -5.04
C PHE A 46 16.38 2.93 -6.44
N MET A 47 15.21 2.51 -6.94
CA MET A 47 15.11 1.82 -8.23
C MET A 47 15.78 2.60 -9.38
N LYS A 48 15.44 3.88 -9.54
CA LYS A 48 16.02 4.72 -10.60
C LYS A 48 17.53 4.92 -10.46
N SER A 49 18.01 5.10 -9.23
CA SER A 49 19.45 5.29 -9.00
C SER A 49 20.23 4.00 -9.21
N MET A 50 19.65 2.84 -8.88
CA MET A 50 20.26 1.52 -9.13
C MET A 50 20.34 1.19 -10.61
N LEU A 51 19.30 1.47 -11.40
CA LEU A 51 19.34 1.30 -12.86
C LEU A 51 20.50 2.12 -13.46
N LYS A 52 20.58 3.41 -13.10
CA LYS A 52 21.64 4.30 -13.59
C LYS A 52 23.03 3.87 -13.10
N ALA A 53 23.16 3.43 -11.85
CA ALA A 53 24.44 2.99 -11.31
C ALA A 53 24.92 1.68 -11.97
N ALA A 54 24.02 0.74 -12.23
CA ALA A 54 24.32 -0.49 -12.95
C ALA A 54 24.74 -0.24 -14.40
N GLU A 55 24.04 0.66 -15.10
CA GLU A 55 24.40 1.13 -16.44
C GLU A 55 25.79 1.78 -16.46
N THR A 56 26.04 2.74 -15.56
CA THR A 56 27.35 3.39 -15.41
C THR A 56 28.46 2.38 -15.11
N ALA A 57 28.20 1.41 -14.24
CA ALA A 57 29.19 0.38 -13.90
C ALA A 57 29.55 -0.48 -15.12
N ILE A 58 28.58 -0.88 -15.94
CA ILE A 58 28.85 -1.61 -17.19
C ILE A 58 29.67 -0.75 -18.15
N HIS A 59 29.33 0.52 -18.33
CA HIS A 59 30.10 1.41 -19.19
C HIS A 59 31.54 1.65 -18.71
N THR A 60 31.74 1.67 -17.40
CA THR A 60 33.04 1.93 -16.78
C THR A 60 33.94 0.70 -16.82
N TYR A 61 33.40 -0.47 -16.49
CA TYR A 61 34.18 -1.69 -16.29
C TYR A 61 34.15 -2.66 -17.49
N VAL A 62 33.24 -2.48 -18.45
CA VAL A 62 33.12 -3.32 -19.65
C VAL A 62 33.48 -2.53 -20.90
N SER A 63 32.65 -1.56 -21.30
CA SER A 63 32.95 -0.62 -22.38
C SER A 63 31.89 0.49 -22.47
N PRO A 64 32.28 1.74 -22.79
CA PRO A 64 31.34 2.85 -23.01
C PRO A 64 30.33 2.60 -24.13
N ASP A 65 30.68 1.77 -25.12
CA ASP A 65 29.87 1.56 -26.33
C ASP A 65 28.82 0.44 -26.18
N VAL A 66 28.77 -0.22 -25.02
CA VAL A 66 27.83 -1.32 -24.76
C VAL A 66 26.41 -0.78 -24.62
N LYS A 67 25.48 -1.30 -25.42
CA LYS A 67 24.06 -1.02 -25.26
C LYS A 67 23.51 -1.82 -24.08
N VAL A 68 23.18 -1.13 -22.98
CA VAL A 68 22.61 -1.75 -21.77
C VAL A 68 21.08 -1.65 -21.79
N THR A 69 20.39 -2.77 -21.57
CA THR A 69 18.93 -2.81 -21.38
C THR A 69 18.62 -3.45 -20.04
N ILE A 70 18.06 -2.68 -19.11
CA ILE A 70 17.76 -3.16 -17.76
C ILE A 70 16.25 -3.15 -17.55
N ALA A 71 15.67 -4.31 -17.31
CA ALA A 71 14.29 -4.43 -16.86
C ALA A 71 14.21 -4.47 -15.33
N THR A 72 13.02 -4.22 -14.79
CA THR A 72 12.77 -4.26 -13.34
C THR A 72 11.77 -5.37 -13.03
N GLU A 73 12.13 -6.24 -12.09
CA GLU A 73 11.26 -7.26 -11.54
C GLU A 73 11.01 -6.96 -10.05
N SER A 74 9.85 -7.35 -9.52
CA SER A 74 9.57 -7.20 -8.10
C SER A 74 9.07 -8.50 -7.48
N LYS A 75 9.59 -8.85 -6.29
CA LYS A 75 9.14 -10.01 -5.52
C LYS A 75 7.69 -9.87 -5.03
N GLN A 76 7.26 -8.63 -4.75
CA GLN A 76 5.88 -8.33 -4.39
C GLN A 76 5.05 -7.96 -5.63
N ALA A 77 3.83 -8.49 -5.70
CA ALA A 77 2.85 -8.08 -6.69
C ALA A 77 2.58 -6.57 -6.57
N ALA A 78 2.43 -5.90 -7.72
CA ALA A 78 2.00 -4.50 -7.73
C ALA A 78 0.71 -4.34 -6.92
N ARG A 79 0.69 -3.40 -5.97
CA ARG A 79 -0.55 -3.05 -5.28
C ARG A 79 -1.56 -2.64 -6.36
N PRO A 80 -2.78 -3.20 -6.36
CA PRO A 80 -3.80 -2.81 -7.32
C PRO A 80 -4.03 -1.31 -7.24
N GLU A 81 -4.12 -0.66 -8.40
CA GLU A 81 -4.44 0.76 -8.48
C GLU A 81 -5.75 1.04 -7.71
N VAL A 82 -5.80 2.14 -6.97
CA VAL A 82 -6.94 2.50 -6.11
C VAL A 82 -8.26 2.50 -6.89
N GLY A 83 -8.24 2.88 -8.17
CA GLY A 83 -9.41 2.85 -9.06
C GLY A 83 -9.96 1.44 -9.35
N LYS A 84 -9.11 0.40 -9.28
CA LYS A 84 -9.54 -1.01 -9.43
C LYS A 84 -10.10 -1.60 -8.14
N LEU A 85 -9.75 -1.04 -6.98
CA LEU A 85 -10.19 -1.52 -5.66
C LEU A 85 -11.62 -1.10 -5.31
N LEU A 86 -12.04 0.10 -5.73
CA LEU A 86 -13.37 0.66 -5.44
C LEU A 86 -14.07 1.15 -6.72
N PRO A 87 -14.35 0.27 -7.70
CA PRO A 87 -14.84 0.68 -9.02
C PRO A 87 -16.22 1.34 -9.01
N LYS A 88 -17.00 1.13 -7.93
CA LYS A 88 -18.34 1.74 -7.74
C LYS A 88 -18.29 3.07 -6.97
N VAL A 89 -17.11 3.49 -6.49
CA VAL A 89 -16.94 4.72 -5.71
C VAL A 89 -16.50 5.85 -6.63
N LYS A 90 -17.35 6.88 -6.75
CA LYS A 90 -17.11 8.02 -7.65
C LYS A 90 -16.08 9.01 -7.10
N ASN A 91 -16.06 9.21 -5.78
CA ASN A 91 -15.22 10.21 -5.12
C ASN A 91 -14.67 9.62 -3.82
N ILE A 92 -13.39 9.89 -3.54
CA ILE A 92 -12.72 9.51 -2.28
C ILE A 92 -12.21 10.79 -1.63
N ILE A 93 -12.65 11.06 -0.39
CA ILE A 93 -12.24 12.23 0.38
C ILE A 93 -11.39 11.75 1.56
N GLY A 94 -10.11 12.08 1.56
CA GLY A 94 -9.21 11.81 2.67
C GLY A 94 -9.31 12.90 3.74
N ILE A 95 -9.62 12.52 4.98
CA ILE A 95 -9.65 13.44 6.13
C ILE A 95 -8.57 12.99 7.11
N SER A 96 -7.53 13.80 7.28
CA SER A 96 -6.39 13.52 8.16
C SER A 96 -6.11 14.69 9.10
N SER A 97 -5.35 14.42 10.17
CA SER A 97 -4.86 15.43 11.11
C SER A 97 -3.46 15.06 11.56
N GLY A 98 -2.60 16.08 11.75
CA GLY A 98 -1.27 15.91 12.35
C GLY A 98 -1.26 15.84 13.88
N LYS A 99 -2.41 16.08 14.54
CA LYS A 99 -2.55 16.08 16.01
C LYS A 99 -3.86 15.46 16.47
N GLY A 100 -3.85 14.78 17.61
CA GLY A 100 -5.06 14.29 18.28
C GLY A 100 -5.93 15.44 18.78
N GLY A 101 -7.25 15.23 18.88
CA GLY A 101 -8.17 16.19 19.51
C GLY A 101 -8.62 17.38 18.65
N VAL A 102 -8.18 17.52 17.40
CA VAL A 102 -8.57 18.64 16.53
C VAL A 102 -9.98 18.53 15.92
N GLY A 103 -10.73 17.49 16.26
CA GLY A 103 -12.08 17.27 15.74
C GLY A 103 -12.18 16.59 14.37
N LYS A 104 -11.12 15.88 13.91
CA LYS A 104 -11.12 15.10 12.65
C LYS A 104 -12.38 14.24 12.49
N SER A 105 -12.70 13.44 13.51
CA SER A 105 -13.85 12.53 13.48
C SER A 105 -15.18 13.29 13.46
N THR A 106 -15.27 14.40 14.18
CA THR A 106 -16.44 15.29 14.16
C THR A 106 -16.70 15.86 12.77
N VAL A 107 -15.65 16.35 12.10
CA VAL A 107 -15.75 16.86 10.73
C VAL A 107 -16.14 15.73 9.77
N SER A 108 -15.52 14.56 9.91
CA SER A 108 -15.79 13.39 9.06
C SER A 108 -17.24 12.92 9.17
N ALA A 109 -17.75 12.77 10.40
CA ALA A 109 -19.13 12.35 10.67
C ALA A 109 -20.14 13.35 10.10
N ASN A 110 -19.97 14.64 10.38
CA ASN A 110 -20.90 15.67 9.92
C ASN A 110 -20.87 15.83 8.39
N LEU A 111 -19.69 15.77 7.77
CA LEU A 111 -19.58 15.80 6.31
C LEU A 111 -20.31 14.62 5.67
N ALA A 112 -20.12 13.41 6.21
CA ALA A 112 -20.78 12.21 5.70
C ALA A 112 -22.31 12.32 5.79
N VAL A 113 -22.84 12.73 6.95
CA VAL A 113 -24.29 12.92 7.15
C VAL A 113 -24.83 14.05 6.28
N ALA A 114 -24.10 15.16 6.11
CA ALA A 114 -24.53 16.26 5.24
C ALA A 114 -24.63 15.80 3.79
N LEU A 115 -23.63 15.08 3.27
CA LEU A 115 -23.66 14.53 1.91
C LEU A 115 -24.80 13.52 1.73
N ALA A 116 -25.07 12.68 2.73
CA ALA A 116 -26.20 11.75 2.70
C ALA A 116 -27.54 12.50 2.66
N LYS A 117 -27.70 13.57 3.45
CA LYS A 117 -28.89 14.44 3.44
C LYS A 117 -29.11 15.16 2.10
N LEU A 118 -28.04 15.43 1.35
CA LEU A 118 -28.11 15.96 -0.01
C LEU A 118 -28.47 14.89 -1.07
N GLY A 119 -28.71 13.64 -0.65
CA GLY A 119 -29.13 12.54 -1.53
C GLY A 119 -27.98 11.74 -2.13
N HIS A 120 -26.74 11.92 -1.67
CA HIS A 120 -25.60 11.13 -2.14
C HIS A 120 -25.52 9.78 -1.43
N LYS A 121 -24.99 8.76 -2.13
CA LYS A 121 -24.62 7.48 -1.53
C LYS A 121 -23.28 7.65 -0.84
N VAL A 122 -23.25 7.55 0.49
CA VAL A 122 -22.06 7.84 1.30
C VAL A 122 -21.63 6.62 2.08
N GLY A 123 -20.34 6.31 2.00
CA GLY A 123 -19.65 5.40 2.91
C GLY A 123 -18.64 6.18 3.75
N LEU A 124 -18.53 5.84 5.03
CA LEU A 124 -17.53 6.38 5.95
C LEU A 124 -16.69 5.23 6.50
N LEU A 125 -15.39 5.26 6.18
CA LEU A 125 -14.39 4.31 6.66
C LEU A 125 -13.55 4.98 7.74
N ASP A 126 -13.58 4.42 8.95
CA ASP A 126 -12.80 4.88 10.09
C ASP A 126 -11.68 3.89 10.43
N ALA A 127 -10.45 4.35 10.24
CA ALA A 127 -9.23 3.57 10.53
C ALA A 127 -8.49 4.08 11.77
N ASP A 128 -9.13 4.94 12.58
CA ASP A 128 -8.53 5.50 13.79
C ASP A 128 -8.67 4.51 14.96
N ILE A 129 -7.54 3.94 15.40
CA ILE A 129 -7.48 2.93 16.46
C ILE A 129 -7.58 3.57 17.85
N PHE A 130 -7.17 4.84 17.99
CA PHE A 130 -6.98 5.49 19.30
C PHE A 130 -8.27 6.08 19.90
N GLY A 131 -9.42 5.76 19.32
CA GLY A 131 -10.71 5.94 19.97
C GLY A 131 -11.87 5.57 19.05
N PRO A 132 -12.88 4.81 19.53
CA PRO A 132 -14.09 4.46 18.77
C PRO A 132 -15.01 5.68 18.60
N SER A 133 -14.48 6.75 18.03
CA SER A 133 -15.12 8.06 17.94
C SER A 133 -16.26 8.05 16.94
N ILE A 134 -16.11 7.36 15.80
CA ILE A 134 -17.16 7.28 14.78
C ILE A 134 -18.33 6.37 15.22
N PRO A 135 -18.11 5.11 15.68
CA PRO A 135 -19.22 4.31 16.22
C PRO A 135 -20.02 5.05 17.28
N LYS A 136 -19.32 5.76 18.19
CA LYS A 136 -19.94 6.58 19.24
C LYS A 136 -20.71 7.78 18.72
N MET A 137 -20.14 8.54 17.78
CA MET A 137 -20.85 9.68 17.17
C MET A 137 -22.11 9.26 16.43
N PHE A 138 -22.15 8.03 15.91
CA PHE A 138 -23.31 7.48 15.22
C PHE A 138 -24.26 6.67 16.13
N GLN A 139 -23.94 6.50 17.43
CA GLN A 139 -24.72 5.70 18.39
C GLN A 139 -24.90 4.25 17.92
N VAL A 140 -23.79 3.62 17.52
CA VAL A 140 -23.72 2.26 16.99
C VAL A 140 -22.53 1.49 17.58
N GLU A 141 -22.05 1.85 18.77
CA GLU A 141 -20.94 1.16 19.45
C GLU A 141 -21.16 -0.34 19.65
N ASP A 142 -22.40 -0.73 19.91
CA ASP A 142 -22.79 -2.13 20.13
C ASP A 142 -23.03 -2.89 18.81
N ALA A 143 -22.93 -2.20 17.67
CA ALA A 143 -23.08 -2.86 16.38
C ALA A 143 -21.94 -3.86 16.16
N ARG A 144 -22.30 -4.98 15.55
CA ARG A 144 -21.36 -6.04 15.16
C ARG A 144 -21.53 -6.28 13.66
N PRO A 145 -20.71 -5.63 12.81
CA PRO A 145 -20.66 -5.95 11.39
C PRO A 145 -20.38 -7.45 11.23
N TYR A 146 -21.11 -8.12 10.35
CA TYR A 146 -20.91 -9.53 10.05
C TYR A 146 -20.38 -9.70 8.63
N LEU A 147 -19.80 -10.88 8.39
CA LEU A 147 -19.36 -11.28 7.07
C LEU A 147 -20.53 -11.92 6.32
N GLU A 148 -20.69 -11.53 5.07
CA GLU A 148 -21.63 -12.15 4.14
C GLU A 148 -20.89 -12.54 2.86
N ARG A 149 -21.16 -13.74 2.36
CA ARG A 149 -20.53 -14.25 1.14
C ARG A 149 -21.29 -13.74 -0.09
N LEU A 150 -20.67 -12.83 -0.81
CA LEU A 150 -21.20 -12.21 -2.03
C LEU A 150 -20.24 -12.44 -3.20
N GLU A 151 -20.75 -12.97 -4.31
CA GLU A 151 -19.95 -13.23 -5.53
C GLU A 151 -18.67 -14.06 -5.25
N GLY A 152 -18.78 -15.06 -4.36
CA GLY A 152 -17.66 -15.94 -3.99
C GLY A 152 -16.65 -15.35 -3.02
N ARG A 153 -16.82 -14.10 -2.54
CA ARG A 153 -15.96 -13.42 -1.59
C ARG A 153 -16.68 -13.10 -0.28
N ASP A 154 -15.98 -13.17 0.84
CA ASP A 154 -16.52 -12.75 2.12
C ASP A 154 -16.37 -11.23 2.25
N LEU A 155 -17.51 -10.54 2.39
CA LEU A 155 -17.58 -9.08 2.52
C LEU A 155 -18.15 -8.70 3.87
N ILE A 156 -17.56 -7.69 4.50
CA ILE A 156 -18.12 -7.10 5.71
C ILE A 156 -19.33 -6.25 5.32
N ILE A 157 -20.49 -6.56 5.92
CA ILE A 157 -21.69 -5.73 5.75
C ILE A 157 -21.56 -4.50 6.66
N PRO A 158 -21.51 -3.28 6.09
CA PRO A 158 -21.35 -2.06 6.88
C PRO A 158 -22.60 -1.75 7.70
N VAL A 159 -22.39 -1.12 8.85
CA VAL A 159 -23.48 -0.64 9.71
C VAL A 159 -24.09 0.60 9.06
N GLU A 160 -25.41 0.70 8.98
CA GLU A 160 -26.06 1.85 8.36
C GLU A 160 -26.78 2.72 9.39
N LYS A 161 -26.49 4.03 9.38
CA LYS A 161 -27.14 5.02 10.26
C LYS A 161 -27.12 6.40 9.59
N TYR A 162 -28.20 7.16 9.74
CA TYR A 162 -28.35 8.50 9.14
C TYR A 162 -28.11 8.55 7.62
N GLY A 163 -28.40 7.45 6.90
CA GLY A 163 -28.15 7.33 5.46
C GLY A 163 -26.68 7.13 5.08
N VAL A 164 -25.80 6.85 6.06
CA VAL A 164 -24.37 6.62 5.87
C VAL A 164 -24.06 5.15 6.17
N LYS A 165 -23.31 4.49 5.27
CA LYS A 165 -22.74 3.16 5.50
C LYS A 165 -21.39 3.29 6.20
N LEU A 166 -21.28 2.69 7.37
CA LEU A 166 -20.15 2.83 8.30
C LEU A 166 -19.35 1.54 8.34
N LEU A 167 -18.04 1.67 8.23
CA LEU A 167 -17.09 0.64 8.61
C LEU A 167 -16.02 1.28 9.48
N SER A 168 -15.84 0.79 10.71
CA SER A 168 -14.84 1.31 11.64
C SER A 168 -14.08 0.15 12.26
N ILE A 169 -12.77 0.33 12.46
CA ILE A 169 -11.98 -0.60 13.27
C ILE A 169 -12.52 -0.70 14.70
N GLY A 170 -13.16 0.36 15.21
CA GLY A 170 -13.79 0.39 16.52
C GLY A 170 -14.92 -0.62 16.72
N PHE A 171 -15.47 -1.23 15.66
CA PHE A 171 -16.43 -2.33 15.80
C PHE A 171 -15.78 -3.67 16.16
N PHE A 172 -14.47 -3.80 15.93
CA PHE A 172 -13.70 -5.03 16.10
C PHE A 172 -12.69 -4.95 17.25
N VAL A 173 -12.61 -3.80 17.92
CA VAL A 173 -11.74 -3.58 19.08
C VAL A 173 -12.60 -3.60 20.33
N ASP A 174 -12.22 -4.43 21.29
CA ASP A 174 -12.83 -4.43 22.62
C ASP A 174 -12.41 -3.13 23.35
N PRO A 175 -13.35 -2.27 23.78
CA PRO A 175 -13.05 -1.00 24.45
C PRO A 175 -12.16 -1.17 25.69
N ASP A 176 -12.21 -2.34 26.33
CA ASP A 176 -11.51 -2.64 27.58
C ASP A 176 -10.12 -3.27 27.36
N GLN A 177 -9.75 -3.62 26.12
CA GLN A 177 -8.42 -4.13 25.80
C GLN A 177 -7.53 -3.04 25.19
N ALA A 178 -6.50 -2.64 25.94
CA ALA A 178 -5.41 -1.80 25.43
C ALA A 178 -4.62 -2.56 24.35
N THR A 179 -5.05 -2.47 23.10
CA THR A 179 -4.48 -3.22 21.99
C THR A 179 -3.12 -2.64 21.53
N LEU A 180 -2.04 -3.29 21.96
CA LEU A 180 -0.71 -3.19 21.36
C LEU A 180 -0.69 -4.12 20.12
N TRP A 181 -0.81 -3.57 18.91
CA TRP A 181 -0.74 -4.38 17.68
C TRP A 181 0.55 -4.12 16.91
N ARG A 182 1.42 -5.13 16.83
CA ARG A 182 2.55 -5.19 15.88
C ARG A 182 2.49 -6.33 14.87
N GLU A 183 1.52 -7.26 14.93
CA GLU A 183 1.64 -8.51 14.13
C GLU A 183 0.41 -9.02 13.35
N VAL A 184 -0.74 -8.32 13.31
CA VAL A 184 -1.96 -8.87 12.64
C VAL A 184 -1.82 -9.02 11.12
N TRP A 185 -0.94 -8.27 10.47
CA TRP A 185 -0.88 -8.31 9.01
C TRP A 185 -0.24 -9.58 8.45
N ARG A 186 0.29 -10.49 9.29
CA ARG A 186 0.90 -11.75 8.83
C ARG A 186 -0.05 -12.94 8.78
N ALA A 187 -1.27 -12.82 9.27
CA ALA A 187 -2.22 -13.93 9.34
C ALA A 187 -3.54 -13.60 8.64
N MET A 188 -3.48 -13.47 7.31
CA MET A 188 -4.64 -13.76 6.46
C MET A 188 -4.15 -14.70 5.36
N PRO A 189 -4.62 -15.97 5.32
CA PRO A 189 -4.36 -16.88 4.20
C PRO A 189 -5.01 -16.38 2.91
#